data_AF-A0A1A0TF07-F1
#
_entry.id   AF-A0A1A0TF07-F1
#
_cell.length_a   1.000
_cell.length_b   1.000
_cell.length_c   1.000
_cell.angle_alpha   90.00
_cell.angle_beta   90.00
_cell.angle_gamma   90.00
#
_symmetry.space_group_name_H-M   'P 1'
#
loop_
_entity.id
_entity.type
_entity.pdbx_description
1 polymer ?
#
loop_
_entity_poly.entity_id
_entity_poly.type
_entity_poly.pdbx_seq_one_letter_code
_entity_poly.pdbx_strand_id
1 'polypeptide(L)'
;MLRRSLYATVGATAAAVLSLPQAAAAPDPCAASQVARTVGSVGTNTGIYLEANPETDAALTAISQQEGPQSLATLKAYLDANPQVAKDLQKLQQPLTSLSGRCRLPITLPQVLSLMQAAQQQGAGAGMPAAAVPAPVSATLPNRGPLPGPYR
;
A
#
# COMPACT_ATOMS: atom_id res chain seq x y z
N MET A 1 -58.26 7.52 38.71
CA MET A 1 -57.03 7.44 39.53
C MET A 1 -55.90 6.87 38.68
N LEU A 2 -54.77 7.58 38.68
CA LEU A 2 -53.42 7.26 38.17
C LEU A 2 -53.13 5.74 37.98
N ARG A 3 -52.47 5.33 36.89
CA ARG A 3 -51.01 5.16 36.90
C ARG A 3 -50.39 5.18 35.49
N ARG A 4 -49.40 6.06 35.39
CA ARG A 4 -48.51 6.38 34.28
C ARG A 4 -47.37 5.36 34.26
N SER A 5 -47.16 4.65 33.17
CA SER A 5 -45.90 3.94 32.92
C SER A 5 -45.52 4.13 31.45
N LEU A 6 -44.66 5.12 31.23
CA LEU A 6 -43.89 5.26 29.99
C LEU A 6 -42.94 4.08 29.89
N TYR A 7 -43.07 3.27 28.85
CA TYR A 7 -41.96 2.48 28.33
C TYR A 7 -41.41 3.23 27.11
N ALA A 8 -40.26 3.87 27.30
CA ALA A 8 -39.47 4.44 26.23
C ALA A 8 -38.84 3.28 25.46
N THR A 9 -39.41 2.93 24.31
CA THR A 9 -38.72 2.14 23.30
C THR A 9 -37.61 3.02 22.72
N VAL A 10 -36.36 2.65 22.99
CA VAL A 10 -35.21 3.26 22.33
C VAL A 10 -35.41 3.06 20.83
N GLY A 11 -35.60 4.17 20.12
CA GLY A 11 -35.80 4.19 18.69
C GLY A 11 -34.61 3.56 17.99
N ALA A 12 -34.85 2.46 17.28
CA ALA A 12 -33.99 2.05 16.19
C ALA A 12 -34.08 3.15 15.13
N THR A 13 -33.11 4.06 15.11
CA THR A 13 -32.89 4.96 13.98
C THR A 13 -32.41 4.11 12.81
N ALA A 14 -33.37 3.55 12.07
CA ALA A 14 -33.12 3.10 10.71
C ALA A 14 -32.72 4.35 9.92
N ALA A 15 -31.42 4.58 9.78
CA ALA A 15 -30.88 5.55 8.85
C ALA A 15 -31.29 5.08 7.45
N ALA A 16 -32.39 5.63 6.94
CA ALA A 16 -32.76 5.51 5.55
C ALA A 16 -31.68 6.21 4.73
N VAL A 17 -30.68 5.43 4.30
CA VAL A 17 -29.74 5.84 3.26
C VAL A 17 -30.54 6.01 1.97
N LEU A 18 -30.98 7.24 1.74
CA LEU A 18 -31.50 7.69 0.46
C LEU A 18 -30.44 7.39 -0.60
N SER A 19 -30.64 6.29 -1.32
CA SER A 19 -29.83 5.89 -2.47
C SER A 19 -30.22 6.83 -3.63
N LEU A 20 -29.76 8.08 -3.53
CA LEU A 20 -29.71 8.94 -4.70
C LEU A 20 -28.76 8.27 -5.69
N PRO A 21 -29.11 8.17 -6.99
CA PRO A 21 -28.15 7.77 -7.99
C PRO A 21 -27.02 8.80 -7.91
N GLN A 22 -25.86 8.41 -7.39
CA GLN A 22 -24.66 9.18 -7.65
C GLN A 22 -24.57 9.22 -9.17
N ALA A 23 -24.82 10.39 -9.75
CA ALA A 23 -24.33 10.70 -11.07
C ALA A 23 -22.86 10.30 -11.03
N ALA A 24 -22.52 9.19 -11.66
CA ALA A 24 -21.17 8.69 -11.69
C ALA A 24 -20.37 9.78 -12.40
N ALA A 25 -19.74 10.65 -11.63
CA ALA A 25 -18.82 11.64 -12.16
C ALA A 25 -17.84 10.84 -13.02
N ALA A 26 -17.68 11.25 -14.28
CA ALA A 26 -16.69 10.65 -15.14
C ALA A 26 -15.37 10.62 -14.36
N PRO A 27 -14.65 9.48 -14.34
CA PRO A 27 -13.49 9.31 -13.48
C PRO A 27 -12.50 10.45 -13.71
N ASP A 28 -12.21 11.21 -12.66
CA ASP A 28 -11.27 12.31 -12.72
C ASP A 28 -9.89 11.75 -13.13
N PRO A 29 -9.29 12.21 -14.24
CA PRO A 29 -8.04 11.66 -14.76
C PRO A 29 -6.85 11.96 -13.83
N CYS A 30 -7.02 12.86 -12.87
CA CYS A 30 -6.06 13.26 -11.86
C CYS A 30 -6.39 12.73 -10.47
N ALA A 31 -7.45 11.92 -10.33
CA ALA A 31 -7.73 11.21 -9.10
C ALA A 31 -6.54 10.34 -8.70
N ALA A 32 -6.27 10.27 -7.39
CA ALA A 32 -5.20 9.44 -6.83
C ALA A 32 -5.27 7.97 -7.29
N SER A 33 -6.48 7.44 -7.50
CA SER A 33 -6.69 6.09 -8.02
C SER A 33 -6.18 5.92 -9.47
N GLN A 34 -6.32 6.93 -10.32
CA GLN A 34 -5.80 6.90 -11.69
C GLN A 34 -4.28 7.09 -11.73
N VAL A 35 -3.74 7.94 -10.85
CA VAL A 35 -2.30 8.08 -10.65
C VAL A 35 -1.71 6.74 -10.23
N ALA A 36 -2.28 6.08 -9.23
CA ALA A 36 -1.83 4.78 -8.74
C ALA A 36 -1.91 3.69 -9.82
N ARG A 37 -2.99 3.65 -10.61
CA ARG A 37 -3.12 2.74 -11.76
C ARG A 37 -2.03 2.99 -12.80
N THR A 38 -1.72 4.25 -13.07
CA THR A 38 -0.65 4.63 -14.01
C THR A 38 0.71 4.19 -13.50
N VAL A 39 1.02 4.45 -12.22
CA VAL A 39 2.25 3.97 -11.56
C VAL A 39 2.34 2.44 -11.65
N GLY A 40 1.27 1.74 -11.32
CA GLY A 40 1.21 0.28 -11.40
C GLY A 40 1.47 -0.23 -12.82
N SER A 41 0.84 0.37 -13.84
CA SER A 41 1.05 0.00 -15.24
C SER A 41 2.49 0.25 -15.69
N VAL A 42 3.10 1.37 -15.31
CA VAL A 42 4.52 1.65 -15.63
C VAL A 42 5.43 0.62 -14.96
N GLY A 43 5.16 0.28 -13.70
CA GLY A 43 5.90 -0.75 -12.97
C GLY A 43 5.81 -2.12 -13.65
N THR A 44 4.59 -2.56 -14.00
CA THR A 44 4.37 -3.82 -14.74
C THR A 44 5.09 -3.83 -16.08
N ASN A 45 4.96 -2.78 -16.89
CA ASN A 45 5.62 -2.71 -18.20
C ASN A 45 7.15 -2.64 -18.09
N THR A 46 7.66 -2.03 -17.01
CA THR A 46 9.10 -2.06 -16.71
C THR A 46 9.55 -3.47 -16.36
N GLY A 47 8.79 -4.20 -15.55
CA GLY A 47 9.06 -5.62 -15.26
C GLY A 47 9.15 -6.46 -16.53
N ILE A 48 8.15 -6.36 -17.41
CA ILE A 48 8.13 -7.07 -18.70
C ILE A 48 9.35 -6.71 -19.57
N TYR A 49 9.74 -5.42 -19.61
CA TYR A 49 10.93 -4.99 -20.33
C TYR A 49 12.20 -5.63 -19.74
N LEU A 50 12.35 -5.65 -18.42
CA LEU A 50 13.53 -6.22 -17.77
C LEU A 50 13.61 -7.73 -17.98
N GLU A 51 12.49 -8.46 -17.88
CA GLU A 51 12.42 -9.89 -18.19
C GLU A 51 12.87 -10.20 -19.63
N ALA A 52 12.56 -9.32 -20.59
CA ALA A 52 13.03 -9.42 -21.97
C ALA A 52 14.49 -8.97 -22.18
N ASN A 53 15.10 -8.31 -21.19
CA ASN A 53 16.46 -7.77 -21.21
C ASN A 53 17.27 -8.29 -20.00
N PRO A 54 17.64 -9.59 -19.98
CA PRO A 54 18.22 -10.24 -18.79
C PRO A 54 19.53 -9.62 -18.32
N GLU A 55 20.34 -9.06 -19.22
CA GLU A 55 21.55 -8.32 -18.83
C GLU A 55 21.22 -7.04 -18.05
N THR A 56 20.23 -6.28 -18.53
CA THR A 56 19.74 -5.09 -17.82
C THR A 56 19.09 -5.45 -16.51
N ASP A 57 18.28 -6.50 -16.47
CA ASP A 57 17.63 -6.97 -15.25
C ASP A 57 18.66 -7.35 -14.18
N ALA A 58 19.69 -8.12 -14.56
CA ALA A 58 20.77 -8.49 -13.65
C ALA A 58 21.55 -7.26 -13.15
N ALA A 59 21.87 -6.32 -14.05
CA ALA A 59 22.57 -5.09 -13.70
C ALA A 59 21.76 -4.21 -12.74
N LEU A 60 20.50 -3.94 -13.05
CA LEU A 60 19.63 -3.15 -12.19
C LEU A 60 19.32 -3.84 -10.86
N THR A 61 19.20 -5.16 -10.85
CA THR A 61 19.09 -5.95 -9.61
C THR A 61 20.33 -5.77 -8.73
N ALA A 62 21.53 -5.88 -9.29
CA ALA A 62 22.77 -5.66 -8.55
C ALA A 62 22.87 -4.21 -8.03
N ILE A 63 22.46 -3.23 -8.83
CA ILE A 63 22.43 -1.82 -8.42
C ILE A 63 21.43 -1.59 -7.28
N SER A 64 20.27 -2.25 -7.32
CA SER A 64 19.22 -2.11 -6.30
C SER A 64 19.63 -2.62 -4.92
N GLN A 65 20.60 -3.55 -4.87
CA GLN A 65 21.18 -4.07 -3.63
C GLN A 65 22.25 -3.14 -3.03
N GLN A 66 22.68 -2.09 -3.75
CA GLN A 66 23.61 -1.10 -3.20
C GLN A 66 22.87 -0.16 -2.26
N GLU A 67 23.47 0.11 -1.10
CA GLU A 67 22.88 1.01 -0.12
C GLU A 67 23.18 2.49 -0.42
N GLY A 68 22.20 3.34 -0.13
CA GLY A 68 22.40 4.78 -0.09
C GLY A 68 22.64 5.44 -1.46
N PRO A 69 23.27 6.63 -1.47
CA PRO A 69 23.36 7.48 -2.66
C PRO A 69 24.23 6.91 -3.78
N GLN A 70 25.07 5.90 -3.49
CA GLN A 70 25.91 5.25 -4.52
C GLN A 70 25.06 4.48 -5.54
N SER A 71 23.94 3.88 -5.13
CA SER A 71 23.03 3.16 -6.04
C SER A 71 22.57 4.03 -7.22
N LEU A 72 22.21 5.29 -6.97
CA LEU A 72 21.79 6.24 -8.00
C LEU A 72 22.95 6.66 -8.92
N ALA A 73 24.16 6.80 -8.37
CA ALA A 73 25.34 7.11 -9.17
C ALA A 73 25.68 5.94 -10.12
N THR A 74 25.64 4.70 -9.62
CA THR A 74 25.86 3.49 -10.42
C THR A 74 24.77 3.31 -11.48
N LEU A 75 23.49 3.54 -11.11
CA LEU A 75 22.38 3.54 -12.05
C LEU A 75 22.62 4.53 -13.19
N LYS A 76 23.00 5.76 -12.85
CA LYS A 76 23.31 6.78 -13.85
C LYS A 76 24.44 6.35 -14.77
N ALA A 77 25.55 5.85 -14.22
CA ALA A 77 26.69 5.38 -15.02
C ALA A 77 26.29 4.23 -15.95
N TYR A 78 25.47 3.29 -15.48
CA TYR A 78 24.94 2.20 -16.30
C TYR A 78 24.10 2.73 -17.46
N LEU A 79 23.18 3.67 -17.20
CA LEU A 79 22.33 4.25 -18.25
C LEU A 79 23.11 5.12 -19.25
N ASP A 80 24.14 5.83 -18.80
CA ASP A 80 25.04 6.59 -19.68
C ASP A 80 25.83 5.66 -20.62
N ALA A 81 26.25 4.49 -20.13
CA ALA A 81 26.90 3.45 -20.93
C ALA A 81 25.92 2.69 -21.85
N ASN A 82 24.64 2.66 -21.50
CA ASN A 82 23.59 1.93 -22.19
C ASN A 82 22.47 2.89 -22.69
N PRO A 83 22.75 3.74 -23.70
CA PRO A 83 21.83 4.79 -24.11
C PRO A 83 20.52 4.26 -24.71
N GLN A 84 20.50 3.04 -25.23
CA GLN A 84 19.28 2.40 -25.70
C GLN A 84 18.37 2.02 -24.52
N VAL A 85 18.93 1.38 -23.48
CA VAL A 85 18.21 1.05 -22.25
C VAL A 85 17.66 2.31 -21.59
N ALA A 86 18.46 3.38 -21.52
CA ALA A 86 18.01 4.67 -21.01
C ALA A 86 16.80 5.22 -21.75
N LYS A 87 16.81 5.18 -23.09
CA LYS A 87 15.68 5.63 -23.93
C LYS A 87 14.45 4.77 -23.69
N ASP A 88 14.60 3.46 -23.56
CA ASP A 88 13.46 2.56 -23.41
C ASP A 88 12.83 2.68 -22.01
N LEU A 89 13.64 2.78 -20.95
CA LEU A 89 13.15 3.11 -19.61
C LEU A 89 12.50 4.50 -19.55
N GLN A 90 13.03 5.50 -20.27
CA GLN A 90 12.42 6.82 -20.38
C GLN A 90 11.06 6.78 -21.10
N LYS A 91 10.91 5.95 -22.14
CA LYS A 91 9.62 5.72 -22.81
C LYS A 91 8.60 5.08 -21.88
N LEU A 92 9.02 4.10 -21.09
CA LEU A 92 8.15 3.43 -20.12
C LEU A 92 7.61 4.38 -19.05
N GLN A 93 8.36 5.42 -18.70
CA GLN A 93 7.94 6.44 -17.73
C GLN A 93 7.06 7.55 -18.33
N GLN A 94 6.91 7.64 -19.65
CA GLN A 94 6.12 8.69 -20.31
C GLN A 94 4.69 8.84 -19.76
N PRO A 95 3.95 7.77 -19.42
CA PRO A 95 2.61 7.91 -18.85
C PRO A 95 2.62 8.74 -17.55
N LEU A 96 3.62 8.54 -16.70
CA LEU A 96 3.79 9.31 -15.46
C LEU A 96 4.15 10.76 -15.74
N THR A 97 5.09 11.02 -16.65
CA THR A 97 5.48 12.39 -17.02
C THR A 97 4.30 13.16 -17.62
N SER A 98 3.54 12.53 -18.52
CA SER A 98 2.33 13.12 -19.11
C SER A 98 1.27 13.41 -18.04
N LEU A 99 1.07 12.49 -17.09
CA LEU A 99 0.09 12.67 -16.03
C LEU A 99 0.50 13.78 -15.05
N SER A 100 1.77 13.84 -14.64
CA SER A 100 2.30 14.94 -13.81
C SER A 100 2.12 16.30 -14.47
N GLY A 101 2.39 16.41 -15.78
CA GLY A 101 2.21 17.66 -16.53
C GLY A 101 0.75 18.09 -16.65
N ARG A 102 -0.15 17.13 -16.89
CA ARG A 102 -1.61 17.39 -17.02
C ARG A 102 -2.26 17.75 -15.69
N CYS A 103 -1.89 17.06 -14.63
CA CYS A 103 -2.54 17.16 -13.33
C CYS A 103 -1.85 18.14 -12.37
N ARG A 104 -0.73 18.76 -12.78
CA ARG A 104 0.07 19.70 -11.97
C ARG A 104 0.31 19.19 -10.54
N LEU A 105 0.59 17.89 -10.36
CA LEU A 105 0.80 17.32 -9.03
C LEU A 105 2.02 18.00 -8.40
N PRO A 106 1.89 18.71 -7.27
CA PRO A 106 3.03 19.30 -6.56
C PRO A 106 3.81 18.24 -5.75
N ILE A 107 3.77 16.98 -6.18
CA ILE A 107 4.35 15.83 -5.50
C ILE A 107 5.53 15.32 -6.29
N THR A 108 6.72 15.58 -5.76
CA THR A 108 7.99 15.04 -6.24
C THR A 108 8.32 13.75 -5.48
N LEU A 109 9.09 12.84 -6.11
CA LEU A 109 9.61 11.63 -5.45
C LEU A 109 10.25 11.91 -4.07
N PRO A 110 11.08 12.97 -3.90
CA PRO A 110 11.59 13.37 -2.59
C PRO A 110 10.49 13.67 -1.56
N GLN A 111 9.43 14.37 -1.95
CA GLN A 111 8.32 14.68 -1.04
C GLN A 111 7.56 13.42 -0.63
N VAL A 112 7.36 12.46 -1.55
CA VAL A 112 6.77 11.15 -1.22
C VAL A 112 7.64 10.39 -0.22
N LEU A 113 8.96 10.40 -0.42
CA LEU A 113 9.90 9.75 0.48
C LEU A 113 9.86 10.40 1.89
N SER A 114 9.82 11.73 1.96
CA SER A 114 9.66 12.47 3.22
C SER A 114 8.32 12.18 3.90
N LEU A 115 7.23 12.04 3.14
CA LEU A 115 5.91 11.64 3.67
C LEU A 115 5.95 10.24 4.27
N MET A 116 6.60 9.27 3.60
CA MET A 116 6.77 7.93 4.15
C MET A 116 7.63 7.93 5.42
N GLN A 117 8.72 8.70 5.45
CA GLN A 117 9.56 8.84 6.66
C GLN A 117 8.80 9.49 7.82
N ALA A 118 7.95 10.50 7.54
CA ALA A 118 7.08 11.10 8.54
C ALA A 118 6.01 10.13 9.06
N ALA A 119 5.43 9.31 8.19
CA ALA A 119 4.48 8.26 8.57
C ALA A 119 5.13 7.17 9.43
N GLN A 120 6.37 6.77 9.13
CA GLN A 120 7.11 5.81 9.95
C GLN A 120 7.47 6.37 11.33
N GLN A 121 7.73 7.67 11.46
CA GLN A 121 7.93 8.31 12.78
C GLN A 121 6.66 8.31 13.64
N GLN A 122 5.47 8.38 13.04
CA GLN A 122 4.20 8.28 13.79
C GLN A 122 3.95 6.85 14.33
N GLY A 123 4.62 5.83 13.79
CA GLY A 123 4.56 4.44 14.28
C GLY A 123 5.52 4.12 15.43
N ALA A 124 6.47 5.01 15.77
CA ALA A 124 7.48 4.77 16.80
C ALA A 124 7.18 5.46 18.15
N GLY A 125 6.05 6.16 18.28
CA GLY A 125 5.75 7.03 19.43
C GLY A 125 4.53 6.63 20.30
N ALA A 126 3.81 5.57 19.96
CA ALA A 126 2.77 5.04 20.84
C ALA A 126 3.41 4.05 21.82
N GLY A 127 4.06 4.59 22.85
CA GLY A 127 4.27 3.85 24.08
C GLY A 127 2.91 3.37 24.57
N MET A 128 2.61 2.08 24.36
CA MET A 128 1.56 1.43 25.12
C MET A 128 1.94 1.60 26.59
N PRO A 129 1.09 2.20 27.45
CA PRO A 129 1.28 2.00 28.88
C PRO A 129 1.25 0.49 29.09
N ALA A 130 2.31 -0.04 29.69
CA ALA A 130 2.32 -1.41 30.16
C ALA A 130 1.17 -1.55 31.18
N ALA A 131 -0.03 -1.85 30.71
CA ALA A 131 -1.06 -2.43 31.53
C ALA A 131 -0.48 -3.76 31.98
N ALA A 132 -0.10 -3.79 33.26
CA ALA A 132 0.37 -4.99 33.94
C ALA A 132 -0.52 -6.17 33.55
N VAL A 133 0.04 -7.10 32.78
CA VAL A 133 -0.57 -8.40 32.56
C VAL A 133 -0.66 -9.09 33.92
N PRO A 134 -1.85 -9.41 34.45
CA PRO A 134 -1.94 -10.32 35.58
C PRO A 134 -1.45 -11.69 35.10
N ALA A 135 -0.66 -12.35 35.96
CA ALA A 135 -0.01 -13.63 35.70
C ALA A 135 -0.96 -14.70 35.11
N PRO A 136 -0.46 -15.63 34.28
CA PRO A 136 -1.29 -16.69 33.73
C PRO A 136 -1.75 -17.63 34.86
N VAL A 137 -3.07 -17.74 35.04
CA VAL A 137 -3.65 -18.84 35.80
C VAL A 137 -3.46 -20.13 35.02
N SER A 138 -2.67 -21.06 35.56
CA SER A 138 -2.50 -22.40 35.00
C SER A 138 -3.86 -23.09 34.90
N ALA A 139 -4.39 -23.21 33.70
CA ALA A 139 -5.59 -24.00 33.43
C ALA A 139 -5.23 -25.49 33.40
N THR A 140 -5.52 -26.19 34.50
CA THR A 140 -5.45 -27.66 34.57
C THR A 140 -6.51 -28.25 33.64
N LEU A 141 -6.09 -28.81 32.50
CA LEU A 141 -6.97 -29.57 31.61
C LEU A 141 -7.28 -30.94 32.24
N PRO A 142 -8.56 -31.32 32.42
CA PRO A 142 -8.91 -32.67 32.83
C PRO A 142 -8.73 -33.66 31.67
N ASN A 143 -7.95 -34.69 31.98
CA ASN A 143 -7.71 -35.96 31.29
C ASN A 143 -8.79 -36.38 30.26
N ARG A 144 -8.46 -36.34 28.96
CA ARG A 144 -9.25 -37.01 27.91
C ARG A 144 -8.59 -38.35 27.57
N GLY A 145 -9.35 -39.43 27.77
CA GLY A 145 -8.95 -40.81 27.56
C GLY A 145 -8.63 -41.20 26.10
N PRO A 146 -8.31 -42.48 25.84
CA PRO A 146 -7.61 -42.91 24.63
C PRO A 146 -8.46 -42.84 23.36
N LEU A 147 -7.85 -42.38 22.27
CA LEU A 147 -8.44 -42.32 20.93
C LEU A 147 -8.59 -43.73 20.31
N PRO A 148 -9.70 -44.07 19.66
CA PRO A 148 -9.81 -45.30 18.88
C PRO A 148 -9.05 -45.19 17.54
N GLY A 149 -8.40 -46.29 17.16
CA GLY A 149 -7.48 -46.41 16.03
C GLY A 149 -8.13 -46.39 14.62
N PRO A 150 -7.29 -46.45 13.58
CA PRO A 150 -7.70 -46.14 12.21
C PRO A 150 -8.47 -47.30 11.56
N TYR A 151 -9.57 -46.95 10.88
CA TYR A 151 -10.30 -47.88 10.02
C TYR A 151 -9.60 -48.03 8.66
N ARG A 152 -9.66 -49.27 8.18
CA ARG A 152 -9.18 -49.82 6.92
C ARG A 152 -9.86 -49.23 5.69
#